data_AF-A0AAJ2IQ32-F1
#
_entry.id   AF-A0AAJ2IQ32-F1
#
_cell.length_a   1.000
_cell.length_b   1.000
_cell.length_c   1.000
_cell.angle_alpha   90.00
_cell.angle_beta   90.00
_cell.angle_gamma   90.00
#
_symmetry.space_group_name_H-M   'P 1'
#
loop_
_entity.id
_entity.type
_entity.pdbx_description
1 polymer ?
#
loop_
_entity_poly.entity_id
_entity_poly.type
_entity_poly.pdbx_seq_one_letter_code
_entity_poly.pdbx_strand_id
1 'polypeptide(L)'
;MVRPTTKHDLIQVGNDMYEKMIMLLDSIPKEELNRTFTFDTKNEKQAHWERDKNLRDVLIHLYEWHQLLLKWVRANQAGESKQFLKEGYNWKSYGEMNLEFWEKHQTTSYETALELLIESHKQVMELANDFSNGELFSKGIFSWVGGSTLGSYFVSATSSHYNWAMKKIRKFKKSL
;
A
#
# COMPACT_ATOMS: atom_id res chain seq x y z
N MET A 1 -15.45 1.70 6.34
CA MET A 1 -14.75 1.80 7.64
C MET A 1 -14.57 3.27 7.96
N VAL A 2 -14.77 3.63 9.23
CA VAL A 2 -14.46 4.98 9.73
C VAL A 2 -12.95 5.18 9.60
N ARG A 3 -12.52 6.36 9.17
CA ARG A 3 -11.10 6.68 9.02
C ARG A 3 -10.48 6.84 10.42
N PRO A 4 -9.34 6.22 10.73
CA PRO A 4 -8.66 6.43 12.00
C PRO A 4 -8.41 7.92 12.27
N THR A 5 -8.64 8.36 13.50
CA THR A 5 -8.39 9.73 13.97
C THR A 5 -7.42 9.81 15.13
N THR A 6 -6.91 8.66 15.59
CA THR A 6 -5.92 8.56 16.66
C THR A 6 -4.78 7.61 16.26
N LYS A 7 -3.61 7.75 16.91
CA LYS A 7 -2.46 6.86 16.74
C LYS A 7 -2.84 5.41 17.03
N HIS A 8 -3.60 5.20 18.11
CA HIS A 8 -4.06 3.87 18.51
C HIS A 8 -4.90 3.23 17.39
N ASP A 9 -5.92 3.95 16.91
CA ASP A 9 -6.78 3.45 15.83
C ASP A 9 -6.01 3.24 14.53
N LEU A 10 -5.03 4.10 14.23
CA LEU A 10 -4.19 3.98 13.03
C LEU A 10 -3.45 2.64 13.01
N ILE A 11 -2.77 2.33 14.11
CA ILE A 11 -1.97 1.11 14.26
C ILE A 11 -2.91 -0.10 14.30
N GLN A 12 -3.96 -0.05 15.12
CA GLN A 12 -4.90 -1.16 15.24
C GLN A 12 -5.56 -1.48 13.89
N VAL A 13 -6.15 -0.50 13.22
CA VAL A 13 -6.82 -0.73 11.94
C VAL A 13 -5.82 -1.10 10.84
N GLY A 14 -4.59 -0.58 10.89
CA GLY A 14 -3.50 -0.98 10.02
C GLY A 14 -3.19 -2.47 10.13
N ASN A 15 -2.98 -2.96 11.35
CA ASN A 15 -2.70 -4.36 11.65
C ASN A 15 -3.90 -5.26 11.34
N ASP A 16 -5.10 -4.91 11.81
CA ASP A 16 -6.32 -5.70 11.59
C ASP A 16 -6.61 -5.92 10.10
N MET A 17 -6.40 -4.88 9.27
CA MET A 17 -6.63 -5.00 7.82
C MET A 17 -5.53 -5.79 7.12
N TYR A 18 -4.29 -5.68 7.60
CA TYR A 18 -3.18 -6.47 7.12
C TYR A 18 -3.40 -7.95 7.44
N GLU A 19 -3.70 -8.30 8.69
CA GLU A 19 -3.96 -9.68 9.14
C GLU A 19 -5.12 -10.30 8.35
N LYS A 20 -6.24 -9.58 8.17
CA LYS A 20 -7.37 -10.05 7.36
C LYS A 20 -6.99 -10.30 5.91
N MET A 21 -6.07 -9.52 5.35
CA MET A 21 -5.57 -9.73 4.00
C MET A 21 -4.66 -10.96 3.92
N ILE A 22 -3.76 -11.15 4.89
CA ILE A 22 -2.90 -12.34 4.98
C ILE A 22 -3.74 -13.61 5.13
N MET A 23 -4.70 -13.64 6.06
CA MET A 23 -5.63 -14.77 6.21
C MET A 23 -6.40 -15.09 4.92
N LEU A 24 -6.75 -14.06 4.14
CA LEU A 24 -7.39 -14.25 2.84
C LEU A 24 -6.45 -14.87 1.82
N LEU A 25 -5.17 -14.47 1.78
CA LEU A 25 -4.15 -15.06 0.92
C LEU A 25 -3.88 -16.52 1.32
N ASP A 26 -3.74 -16.81 2.61
CA ASP A 26 -3.50 -18.16 3.14
C ASP A 26 -4.64 -19.14 2.82
N SER A 27 -5.83 -18.60 2.56
CA SER A 27 -7.01 -19.38 2.19
C SER A 27 -7.09 -19.74 0.69
N ILE A 28 -6.10 -19.35 -0.11
CA ILE A 28 -5.96 -19.69 -1.53
C ILE A 28 -5.03 -20.90 -1.67
N PRO A 29 -5.38 -21.94 -2.45
CA PRO A 29 -4.50 -23.09 -2.68
C PRO A 29 -3.15 -22.67 -3.26
N LYS A 30 -2.06 -23.32 -2.83
CA LYS A 30 -0.69 -22.91 -3.17
C LYS A 30 -0.42 -22.95 -4.68
N GLU A 31 -0.99 -23.94 -5.35
CA GLU A 31 -0.94 -24.15 -6.79
C GLU A 31 -1.60 -23.00 -7.58
N GLU A 32 -2.51 -22.24 -6.96
CA GLU A 32 -3.20 -21.12 -7.59
C GLU A 32 -2.50 -19.77 -7.38
N LEU A 33 -1.52 -19.65 -6.47
CA LEU A 33 -0.93 -18.37 -6.07
C LEU A 33 -0.24 -17.61 -7.20
N ASN A 34 0.29 -18.35 -8.19
CA ASN A 34 0.98 -17.79 -9.36
C ASN A 34 0.07 -17.64 -10.58
N ARG A 35 -1.22 -18.00 -10.47
CA ARG A 35 -2.14 -17.96 -11.61
C ARG A 35 -2.45 -16.53 -12.05
N THR A 36 -2.48 -16.34 -13.36
CA THR A 36 -2.89 -15.08 -13.98
C THR A 36 -4.39 -14.84 -13.76
N PHE A 37 -4.74 -13.60 -13.40
CA PHE A 37 -6.12 -13.15 -13.28
C PHE A 37 -6.82 -13.19 -14.64
N THR A 38 -8.05 -13.70 -14.64
CA THR A 38 -8.92 -13.77 -15.83
C THR A 38 -10.15 -12.87 -15.66
N PHE A 39 -9.97 -11.70 -15.04
CA PHE A 39 -11.06 -10.77 -14.80
C PHE A 39 -11.60 -10.17 -16.11
N ASP A 40 -12.93 -10.05 -16.22
CA ASP A 40 -13.51 -9.11 -17.18
C ASP A 40 -13.31 -7.68 -16.66
N THR A 41 -12.55 -6.89 -17.42
CA THR A 41 -12.19 -5.50 -17.09
C THR A 41 -12.97 -4.48 -17.92
N LYS A 42 -13.86 -4.89 -18.82
CA LYS A 42 -14.55 -3.97 -19.76
C LYS A 42 -15.31 -2.84 -19.07
N ASN A 43 -15.86 -3.10 -17.89
CA ASN A 43 -16.62 -2.13 -17.10
C ASN A 43 -15.82 -1.50 -15.94
N GLU A 44 -14.55 -1.85 -15.82
CA GLU A 44 -13.69 -1.40 -14.75
C GLU A 44 -12.97 -0.09 -15.13
N LYS A 45 -13.05 0.93 -14.28
CA LYS A 45 -12.55 2.28 -14.62
C LYS A 45 -11.11 2.53 -14.18
N GLN A 46 -10.61 1.74 -13.23
CA GLN A 46 -9.30 1.95 -12.63
C GLN A 46 -8.22 1.15 -13.35
N ALA A 47 -7.12 1.81 -13.73
CA ALA A 47 -6.01 1.21 -14.47
C ALA A 47 -5.40 -0.04 -13.81
N HIS A 48 -5.51 -0.17 -12.48
CA HIS A 48 -5.00 -1.33 -11.77
C HIS A 48 -5.65 -2.65 -12.21
N TRP A 49 -6.87 -2.63 -12.74
CA TRP A 49 -7.56 -3.83 -13.20
C TRP A 49 -6.87 -4.47 -14.41
N GLU A 50 -6.27 -3.65 -15.26
CA GLU A 50 -5.48 -4.12 -16.40
C GLU A 50 -4.01 -4.27 -16.06
N ARG A 51 -3.45 -3.40 -15.22
CA ARG A 51 -2.04 -3.46 -14.83
C ARG A 51 -1.69 -4.75 -14.09
N ASP A 52 -2.36 -5.04 -12.98
CA ASP A 52 -1.98 -6.17 -12.12
C ASP A 52 -2.49 -7.48 -12.73
N LYS A 53 -1.57 -8.42 -12.99
CA LYS A 53 -1.85 -9.67 -13.70
C LYS A 53 -2.01 -10.88 -12.78
N ASN A 54 -1.49 -10.83 -11.57
CA ASN A 54 -1.54 -11.93 -10.60
C ASN A 54 -1.39 -11.38 -9.16
N LEU A 55 -1.40 -12.27 -8.16
CA LEU A 55 -1.28 -11.86 -6.75
C LEU A 55 0.03 -11.12 -6.47
N ARG A 56 1.17 -11.55 -7.05
CA ARG A 56 2.46 -10.87 -6.91
C ARG A 56 2.34 -9.38 -7.24
N ASP A 57 1.68 -9.02 -8.34
CA ASP A 57 1.54 -7.61 -8.73
C ASP A 57 0.79 -6.78 -7.69
N VAL A 58 -0.23 -7.37 -7.05
CA VAL A 58 -0.97 -6.72 -5.96
C VAL A 58 -0.07 -6.52 -4.74
N LEU A 59 0.70 -7.54 -4.35
CA LEU A 59 1.62 -7.48 -3.20
C LEU A 59 2.73 -6.45 -3.41
N ILE A 60 3.33 -6.43 -4.61
CA ILE A 60 4.36 -5.45 -4.98
C ILE A 60 3.81 -4.03 -4.98
N HIS A 61 2.58 -3.83 -5.45
CA HIS A 61 1.97 -2.51 -5.41
C HIS A 61 1.84 -2.00 -3.97
N LEU A 62 1.41 -2.84 -3.03
CA LEU A 62 1.36 -2.49 -1.61
C LEU A 62 2.76 -2.18 -1.06
N TYR A 63 3.75 -3.04 -1.36
CA TYR A 63 5.14 -2.87 -0.94
C TYR A 63 5.74 -1.54 -1.43
N GLU A 64 5.62 -1.21 -2.72
CA GLU A 64 6.18 0.04 -3.26
C GLU A 64 5.53 1.28 -2.65
N TRP A 65 4.23 1.22 -2.32
CA TRP A 65 3.56 2.30 -1.59
C TRP A 65 4.01 2.42 -0.13
N HIS A 66 4.33 1.31 0.55
CA HIS A 66 5.03 1.37 1.83
C HIS A 66 6.41 2.03 1.67
N GLN A 67 7.17 1.67 0.64
CA GLN A 67 8.48 2.25 0.39
C GLN A 67 8.42 3.75 0.10
N LEU A 68 7.40 4.23 -0.61
CA LEU A 68 7.16 5.67 -0.79
C LEU A 68 6.99 6.36 0.57
N LEU A 69 6.11 5.84 1.43
CA LEU A 69 5.87 6.39 2.76
C LEU A 69 7.14 6.41 3.61
N LEU A 70 7.83 5.26 3.73
CA LEU A 70 9.04 5.12 4.53
C LEU A 70 10.14 6.09 4.08
N LYS A 71 10.42 6.15 2.77
CA LYS A 71 11.46 7.03 2.21
C LYS A 71 11.08 8.50 2.33
N TRP A 72 9.82 8.84 2.10
CA TRP A 72 9.33 10.21 2.20
C TRP A 72 9.43 10.75 3.62
N VAL A 73 8.96 10.00 4.61
CA VAL A 73 9.00 10.42 6.01
C VAL A 73 10.44 10.55 6.50
N ARG A 74 11.29 9.52 6.26
CA ARG A 74 12.69 9.53 6.70
C ARG A 74 13.49 10.69 6.10
N ALA A 75 13.36 10.93 4.79
CA ALA A 75 14.06 12.03 4.12
C ALA A 75 13.66 13.39 4.72
N ASN A 76 12.36 13.64 4.88
CA ASN A 76 11.91 14.92 5.41
C ASN A 76 12.23 15.11 6.91
N GLN A 77 12.26 14.03 7.71
CA GLN A 77 12.77 14.09 9.09
C GLN A 77 14.27 14.41 9.14
N ALA A 78 15.05 13.99 8.14
CA ALA A 78 16.46 14.31 8.01
C ALA A 78 16.72 15.73 7.43
N GLY A 79 15.66 16.51 7.16
CA GLY A 79 15.77 17.84 6.54
C GLY A 79 15.94 17.82 5.02
N GLU A 80 15.84 16.64 4.39
CA GLU A 80 15.87 16.50 2.94
C GLU A 80 14.46 16.69 2.37
N SER A 81 14.20 17.85 1.78
CA SER A 81 12.90 18.17 1.18
C SER A 81 12.56 17.16 0.08
N LYS A 82 11.52 16.37 0.33
CA LYS A 82 11.08 15.31 -0.58
C LYS A 82 9.57 15.27 -0.70
N GLN A 83 9.08 15.17 -1.93
CA GLN A 83 7.66 14.90 -2.17
C GLN A 83 7.32 13.41 -1.95
N PHE A 84 6.05 13.11 -1.71
CA PHE A 84 5.60 11.74 -1.43
C PHE A 84 5.74 10.80 -2.64
N LEU A 85 5.36 11.28 -3.84
CA LEU A 85 5.47 10.51 -5.08
C LEU A 85 6.92 10.54 -5.60
N LYS A 86 7.27 9.65 -6.53
CA LYS A 86 8.58 9.73 -7.19
C LYS A 86 8.74 11.08 -7.90
N GLU A 87 9.98 11.55 -7.98
CA GLU A 87 10.32 12.75 -8.74
C GLU A 87 9.85 12.61 -10.20
N GLY A 88 9.36 13.72 -10.77
CA GLY A 88 8.72 13.73 -12.09
C GLY A 88 7.23 13.37 -12.09
N TYR A 89 6.71 12.78 -10.99
CA TYR A 89 5.30 12.39 -10.89
C TYR A 89 4.47 13.31 -9.99
N ASN A 90 3.17 13.37 -10.26
CA ASN A 90 2.19 14.04 -9.43
C ASN A 90 0.88 13.22 -9.36
N TRP A 91 -0.12 13.67 -8.61
CA TRP A 91 -1.39 12.93 -8.45
C TRP A 91 -2.20 12.74 -9.73
N LYS A 92 -1.88 13.42 -10.83
CA LYS A 92 -2.48 13.17 -12.16
C LYS A 92 -1.70 12.10 -12.94
N SER A 93 -0.38 12.02 -12.76
CA SER A 93 0.50 11.08 -13.47
C SER A 93 0.93 9.86 -12.64
N TYR A 94 0.54 9.74 -11.38
CA TYR A 94 0.94 8.60 -10.52
C TYR A 94 0.50 7.22 -11.06
N GLY A 95 -0.45 7.18 -11.99
CA GLY A 95 -0.80 5.97 -12.74
C GLY A 95 0.39 5.40 -13.50
N GLU A 96 1.18 6.26 -14.15
CA GLU A 96 2.41 5.91 -14.87
C GLU A 96 3.51 5.45 -13.89
N MET A 97 3.67 6.15 -12.77
CA MET A 97 4.57 5.69 -11.68
C MET A 97 4.22 4.28 -11.21
N ASN A 98 2.93 3.95 -11.11
CA ASN A 98 2.51 2.62 -10.72
C ASN A 98 2.78 1.57 -11.82
N LEU A 99 2.83 1.96 -13.10
CA LEU A 99 3.28 1.08 -14.18
C LEU A 99 4.78 0.80 -14.02
N GLU A 100 5.60 1.80 -13.70
CA GLU A 100 7.03 1.57 -13.42
C GLU A 100 7.26 0.59 -12.27
N PHE A 101 6.46 0.69 -11.19
CA PHE A 101 6.51 -0.27 -10.08
C PHE A 101 6.20 -1.68 -10.54
N TRP A 102 5.20 -1.83 -11.41
CA TRP A 102 4.86 -3.12 -11.98
C TRP A 102 6.00 -3.65 -12.86
N GLU A 103 6.51 -2.87 -13.82
CA GLU A 103 7.59 -3.26 -14.74
C GLU A 103 8.86 -3.70 -14.00
N LYS A 104 9.25 -2.96 -12.95
CA LYS A 104 10.43 -3.23 -12.12
C LYS A 104 10.42 -4.63 -11.49
N HIS A 105 9.25 -5.18 -11.22
CA HIS A 105 9.08 -6.39 -10.41
C HIS A 105 8.63 -7.63 -11.19
N GLN A 106 8.69 -7.61 -12.52
CA GLN A 106 8.25 -8.75 -13.33
C GLN A 106 9.09 -10.03 -13.12
N THR A 107 10.32 -9.91 -12.61
CA THR A 107 11.18 -11.05 -12.22
C THR A 107 11.05 -11.43 -10.74
N THR A 108 10.27 -10.70 -9.94
CA THR A 108 10.05 -11.03 -8.52
C THR A 108 9.09 -12.21 -8.41
N SER A 109 9.37 -13.20 -7.55
CA SER A 109 8.45 -14.30 -7.30
C SER A 109 7.31 -13.87 -6.38
N TYR A 110 6.25 -14.68 -6.30
CA TYR A 110 5.17 -14.45 -5.33
C TYR A 110 5.70 -14.46 -3.89
N GLU A 111 6.57 -15.41 -3.55
CA GLU A 111 7.13 -15.60 -2.22
C GLU A 111 7.96 -14.37 -1.80
N THR A 112 8.86 -13.90 -2.66
CA THR A 112 9.61 -12.68 -2.41
C THR A 112 8.71 -11.45 -2.30
N ALA A 113 7.67 -11.34 -3.12
CA ALA A 113 6.72 -10.23 -3.02
C ALA A 113 5.96 -10.23 -1.68
N LEU A 114 5.61 -11.41 -1.18
CA LEU A 114 4.97 -11.57 0.13
C LEU A 114 5.93 -11.21 1.28
N GLU A 115 7.18 -11.69 1.24
CA GLU A 115 8.21 -11.36 2.22
C GLU A 115 8.48 -9.84 2.28
N LEU A 116 8.61 -9.20 1.12
CA LEU A 116 8.78 -7.75 1.02
C LEU A 116 7.60 -7.00 1.63
N LEU A 117 6.37 -7.48 1.41
CA LEU A 117 5.17 -6.89 1.99
C LEU A 117 5.12 -7.05 3.52
N ILE A 118 5.44 -8.25 4.03
CA ILE A 118 5.50 -8.53 5.48
C ILE A 118 6.48 -7.57 6.15
N GLU A 119 7.72 -7.51 5.64
CA GLU A 119 8.77 -6.70 6.23
C GLU A 119 8.45 -5.20 6.15
N SER A 120 7.96 -4.73 5.00
CA SER A 120 7.60 -3.32 4.85
C SER A 120 6.39 -2.91 5.69
N HIS A 121 5.42 -3.80 5.91
CA HIS A 121 4.31 -3.52 6.83
C HIS A 121 4.82 -3.29 8.25
N LYS A 122 5.69 -4.18 8.75
CA LYS A 122 6.32 -4.04 10.07
C LYS A 122 7.05 -2.70 10.19
N GLN A 123 7.87 -2.34 9.21
CA GLN A 123 8.59 -1.06 9.19
C GLN A 123 7.65 0.15 9.20
N VAL A 124 6.50 0.09 8.50
CA VAL A 124 5.51 1.17 8.53
C VAL A 124 4.85 1.29 9.90
N MET A 125 4.55 0.18 10.56
CA MET A 125 3.97 0.19 11.91
C MET A 125 4.97 0.68 12.96
N GLU A 126 6.24 0.29 12.86
CA GLU A 126 7.33 0.82 13.68
C GLU A 126 7.47 2.33 13.47
N LEU A 127 7.54 2.79 12.22
CA LEU A 127 7.61 4.22 11.92
C LEU A 127 6.39 4.99 12.46
N ALA A 128 5.18 4.44 12.39
CA ALA A 128 4.00 5.06 12.98
C ALA A 128 4.10 5.17 14.51
N ASN A 129 4.80 4.24 15.15
CA ASN A 129 5.02 4.25 16.60
C ASN A 129 6.00 5.33 17.06
N ASP A 130 6.89 5.81 16.19
CA ASP A 130 7.83 6.87 16.52
C ASP A 130 7.16 8.25 16.68
N PHE A 131 5.96 8.42 16.11
CA PHE A 131 5.22 9.68 16.20
C PHE A 131 4.24 9.71 17.38
N SER A 132 4.01 10.90 17.91
CA SER A 132 2.90 11.19 18.82
C SER A 132 1.56 11.27 18.09
N ASN A 133 0.47 11.22 18.86
CA ASN A 133 -0.87 11.42 18.29
C ASN A 133 -1.02 12.80 17.62
N GLY A 134 -0.44 13.84 18.22
CA GLY A 134 -0.47 15.20 17.67
C GLY A 134 0.27 15.30 16.34
N GLU A 135 1.44 14.69 16.24
CA GLU A 135 2.22 14.66 14.99
C GLU A 135 1.48 13.93 13.86
N LEU A 136 0.75 12.86 14.17
CA LEU A 136 -0.01 12.10 13.18
C LEU A 136 -1.31 12.79 12.76
N PHE A 137 -2.03 13.43 13.69
CA PHE A 137 -3.43 13.84 13.47
C PHE A 137 -3.70 15.34 13.57
N SER A 138 -2.69 16.17 13.84
CA SER A 138 -2.82 17.63 13.76
C SER A 138 -2.32 18.15 12.41
N LYS A 139 -2.97 19.21 11.92
CA LYS A 139 -2.53 19.92 10.71
C LYS A 139 -1.36 20.85 11.04
N GLY A 140 -0.50 21.10 10.06
CA GLY A 140 0.55 22.12 10.15
C GLY A 140 1.74 21.75 11.04
N ILE A 141 1.77 20.54 11.62
CA ILE A 141 2.93 20.06 12.40
C ILE A 141 4.15 19.90 11.49
N PHE A 142 3.95 19.29 10.32
CA PHE A 142 4.99 19.08 9.33
C PHE A 142 4.65 19.86 8.07
N SER A 143 5.51 20.81 7.70
CA SER A 143 5.34 21.65 6.50
C SER A 143 5.27 20.84 5.20
N TRP A 144 5.96 19.70 5.16
CA TRP A 144 6.01 18.77 4.03
C TRP A 144 4.75 17.91 3.84
N VAL A 145 3.77 17.97 4.74
CA VAL A 145 2.52 17.16 4.70
C VAL A 145 1.36 17.85 3.95
N GLY A 146 1.62 18.98 3.26
CA GLY A 146 0.77 19.48 2.18
C GLY A 146 -0.70 19.74 2.54
N GLY A 147 -0.98 20.40 3.67
CA GLY A 147 -2.33 20.75 4.14
C GLY A 147 -3.18 19.58 4.71
N SER A 148 -2.67 18.35 4.60
CA SER A 148 -3.26 17.15 5.18
C SER A 148 -2.71 16.89 6.60
N THR A 149 -2.96 15.70 7.14
CA THR A 149 -2.31 15.16 8.34
C THR A 149 -1.38 14.00 7.98
N LEU A 150 -0.32 13.78 8.75
CA LEU A 150 0.64 12.72 8.44
C LEU A 150 -0.03 11.34 8.48
N GLY A 151 -0.88 11.11 9.47
CA GLY A 151 -1.70 9.91 9.62
C GLY A 151 -2.55 9.60 8.39
N SER A 152 -2.96 10.60 7.60
CA SER A 152 -3.73 10.36 6.37
C SER A 152 -2.92 9.62 5.30
N TYR A 153 -1.61 9.84 5.23
CA TYR A 153 -0.69 9.11 4.34
C TYR A 153 -0.46 7.69 4.83
N PHE A 154 -0.30 7.48 6.15
CA PHE A 154 -0.25 6.13 6.73
C PHE A 154 -1.53 5.34 6.42
N VAL A 155 -2.72 5.92 6.64
CA VAL A 155 -4.00 5.28 6.30
C VAL A 155 -4.07 4.94 4.81
N SER A 156 -3.61 5.85 3.95
CA SER A 156 -3.63 5.65 2.50
C SER A 156 -2.74 4.51 2.06
N ALA A 157 -1.55 4.36 2.66
CA ALA A 157 -0.59 3.31 2.32
C ALA A 157 -0.90 1.96 2.97
N THR A 158 -1.69 1.93 4.07
CA THR A 158 -1.95 0.73 4.86
C THR A 158 -3.42 0.31 4.77
N SER A 159 -4.24 0.53 5.80
CA SER A 159 -5.61 0.01 5.92
C SER A 159 -6.50 0.27 4.72
N SER A 160 -6.43 1.48 4.12
CA SER A 160 -7.18 1.78 2.90
C SER A 160 -6.69 0.94 1.71
N HIS A 161 -5.38 0.75 1.61
CA HIS A 161 -4.75 0.00 0.54
C HIS A 161 -4.97 -1.51 0.68
N TYR A 162 -4.87 -2.06 1.89
CA TYR A 162 -5.20 -3.45 2.16
C TYR A 162 -6.68 -3.74 1.86
N ASN A 163 -7.58 -2.81 2.17
CA ASN A 163 -8.99 -2.96 1.79
C ASN A 163 -9.19 -2.98 0.27
N TRP A 164 -8.43 -2.18 -0.49
CA TRP A 164 -8.40 -2.27 -1.95
C TRP A 164 -7.88 -3.63 -2.43
N ALA A 165 -6.73 -4.08 -1.90
CA ALA A 165 -6.11 -5.34 -2.28
C ALA A 165 -7.04 -6.52 -1.99
N MET A 166 -7.67 -6.57 -0.81
CA MET A 166 -8.63 -7.60 -0.44
C MET A 166 -9.83 -7.68 -1.40
N LYS A 167 -10.30 -6.57 -1.99
CA LYS A 167 -11.36 -6.64 -3.01
C LYS A 167 -10.90 -7.41 -4.24
N LYS A 168 -9.66 -7.16 -4.70
CA LYS A 168 -9.07 -7.86 -5.83
C LYS A 168 -8.78 -9.32 -5.51
N ILE A 169 -8.19 -9.61 -4.36
CA ILE A 169 -7.90 -10.98 -3.90
C ILE A 169 -9.21 -11.78 -3.76
N ARG A 170 -10.29 -11.20 -3.22
CA ARG A 170 -11.61 -11.86 -3.16
C ARG A 170 -12.18 -12.12 -4.55
N LYS A 171 -12.00 -11.20 -5.51
CA LYS A 171 -12.44 -11.40 -6.91
C LYS A 171 -11.68 -12.56 -7.54
N PHE A 172 -10.36 -12.63 -7.33
CA PHE A 172 -9.53 -13.75 -7.77
C PHE A 172 -9.96 -15.08 -7.16
N LYS A 173 -10.09 -15.14 -5.82
CA LYS A 173 -10.49 -16.35 -5.12
C LYS A 173 -11.84 -16.89 -5.60
N LYS A 174 -12.78 -16.01 -5.97
CA LYS A 174 -14.09 -16.40 -6.53
C LYS A 174 -14.02 -16.92 -7.97
N SER A 175 -12.93 -16.66 -8.69
CA SER A 175 -12.71 -17.12 -10.07
C SER A 175 -11.86 -18.38 -10.18
N LEU A 176 -11.35 -18.88 -9.05
CA LEU A 176 -10.69 -20.19 -8.94
C LEU A 176 -11.74 -21.30 -9.03
#